data_AF-A0AAW6JMB0-F1
#
_entry.id   AF-A0AAW6JMB0-F1
#
_cell.length_a   1.000
_cell.length_b   1.000
_cell.length_c   1.000
_cell.angle_alpha   90.00
_cell.angle_beta   90.00
_cell.angle_gamma   90.00
#
_symmetry.space_group_name_H-M   'P 1'
#
loop_
_entity.id
_entity.type
_entity.pdbx_description
1 polymer ?
#
loop_
_entity_poly.entity_id
_entity_poly.type
_entity_poly.pdbx_seq_one_letter_code
_entity_poly.pdbx_strand_id
1 'polypeptide(L)'
;MNLSGAELKKLVNAIIRAYPTQEDLAMMVQFELGENLEAIAGGGNLTQLVFNLVTKWAIPRGKISPLIIAAYETNPGNPELKQFYESMVIKKQFIVDYTIKKPDFGPDINWCGETDEIQLQSFLKPEPDYWDVGFLKRAIAQSASVCRIEVPSRNIMGTGVLITPNKVLTNYHVFKYNDEDNLENNALNAILKFGCLTSDNGLETQGKSFQLDRQNPILCFSKTEDLDYVLLQVEAKITQAADIKPARWDSQKLPIEKMGISVLQHPEGNSMKLSISQDGITGVYQNSGLVQYVNKTAVGSSGSPCFDENWYLVALHHAQKAKTFGSIREGILFAAIYQEIKQFLN
;
A
#
# COMPACT_ATOMS: atom_id res chain seq x y z
N MET A 1 8.67 -5.43 -23.56
CA MET A 1 8.11 -6.71 -24.08
C MET A 1 8.68 -6.92 -25.48
N ASN A 2 9.33 -8.05 -25.74
CA ASN A 2 9.83 -8.37 -27.08
C ASN A 2 8.77 -9.21 -27.80
N LEU A 3 8.08 -8.62 -28.78
CA LEU A 3 7.13 -9.33 -29.63
C LEU A 3 7.89 -9.98 -30.79
N SER A 4 7.65 -11.26 -31.05
CA SER A 4 8.11 -11.89 -32.29
C SER A 4 7.42 -11.24 -33.51
N GLY A 5 8.02 -11.37 -34.70
CA GLY A 5 7.42 -10.85 -35.93
C GLY A 5 6.00 -11.37 -36.19
N ALA A 6 5.71 -12.61 -35.77
CA ALA A 6 4.38 -13.20 -35.87
C ALA A 6 3.37 -12.58 -34.87
N GLU A 7 3.80 -12.32 -33.63
CA GLU A 7 2.96 -11.67 -32.62
C GLU A 7 2.70 -10.20 -32.94
N LEU A 8 3.72 -9.49 -33.44
CA LEU A 8 3.60 -8.11 -33.90
C LEU A 8 2.53 -8.00 -35.00
N LYS A 9 2.58 -8.89 -35.99
CA LYS A 9 1.59 -8.91 -37.08
C LYS A 9 0.18 -9.18 -36.56
N LYS A 10 0.02 -10.11 -35.61
CA LYS A 10 -1.28 -10.41 -34.99
C LYS A 10 -1.82 -9.21 -34.21
N LEU A 11 -0.98 -8.54 -33.42
CA LEU A 11 -1.37 -7.37 -32.63
C LEU A 11 -1.80 -6.19 -33.52
N VAL A 12 -1.00 -5.87 -34.53
CA VAL A 12 -1.33 -4.80 -35.49
C VAL A 12 -2.68 -5.07 -36.17
N ASN A 13 -2.91 -6.31 -36.62
CA ASN A 13 -4.19 -6.68 -37.23
C ASN A 13 -5.36 -6.60 -36.25
N ALA A 14 -5.17 -6.98 -34.98
CA ALA A 14 -6.19 -6.90 -33.95
C ALA A 14 -6.62 -5.45 -33.68
N ILE A 15 -5.66 -4.53 -33.57
CA ILE A 15 -5.92 -3.10 -33.38
C ILE A 15 -6.65 -2.52 -34.60
N ILE A 16 -6.22 -2.84 -35.83
CA ILE A 16 -6.90 -2.37 -37.06
C ILE A 16 -8.35 -2.87 -37.11
N ARG A 17 -8.62 -4.10 -36.69
CA ARG A 17 -9.99 -4.65 -36.66
C ARG A 17 -10.86 -4.00 -35.60
N ALA A 18 -10.28 -3.65 -34.45
CA ALA A 18 -10.99 -2.98 -33.37
C ALA A 18 -11.25 -1.50 -33.65
N TYR A 19 -10.37 -0.86 -34.41
CA TYR A 19 -10.42 0.56 -34.79
C TYR A 19 -10.23 0.68 -36.30
N PRO A 20 -11.31 0.50 -37.09
CA PRO A 20 -11.23 0.43 -38.54
C PRO A 20 -11.01 1.78 -39.22
N THR A 21 -11.12 2.89 -38.47
CA THR A 21 -10.88 4.25 -38.96
C THR A 21 -9.75 4.91 -38.18
N GLN A 22 -9.11 5.92 -38.79
CA GLN A 22 -8.07 6.69 -38.12
C GLN A 22 -8.65 7.51 -36.96
N GLU A 23 -9.88 7.98 -37.11
CA GLU A 23 -10.61 8.77 -36.12
C GLU A 23 -10.92 7.93 -34.87
N ASP A 24 -11.39 6.69 -35.03
CA ASP A 24 -11.67 5.80 -33.90
C ASP A 24 -10.39 5.46 -33.12
N LEU A 25 -9.29 5.20 -33.86
CA LEU A 25 -7.99 4.96 -33.26
C LEU A 25 -7.46 6.21 -32.53
N ALA A 26 -7.63 7.40 -33.13
CA ALA A 26 -7.21 8.66 -32.54
C ALA A 26 -7.99 8.97 -31.26
N MET A 27 -9.30 8.72 -31.24
CA MET A 27 -10.13 8.88 -30.04
C MET A 27 -9.67 7.96 -28.91
N MET A 28 -9.44 6.67 -29.19
CA MET A 28 -8.93 5.75 -28.16
C MET A 28 -7.56 6.20 -27.63
N VAL A 29 -6.62 6.55 -28.52
CA VAL A 29 -5.29 6.99 -28.11
C VAL A 29 -5.34 8.32 -27.33
N GLN A 30 -6.22 9.24 -27.71
CA GLN A 30 -6.36 10.53 -27.04
C GLN A 30 -7.08 10.41 -25.68
N PHE A 31 -8.16 9.64 -25.60
CA PHE A 31 -8.96 9.52 -24.37
C PHE A 31 -8.34 8.55 -23.35
N GLU A 32 -7.81 7.42 -23.80
CA GLU A 32 -7.31 6.38 -22.89
C GLU A 32 -5.82 6.51 -22.60
N LEU A 33 -5.04 7.02 -23.57
CA LEU A 33 -3.58 7.14 -23.44
C LEU A 33 -3.11 8.58 -23.26
N GLY A 34 -3.99 9.58 -23.47
CA GLY A 34 -3.66 11.00 -23.35
C GLY A 34 -2.72 11.52 -24.44
N GLU A 35 -2.58 10.79 -25.55
CA GLU A 35 -1.57 11.05 -26.57
C GLU A 35 -2.21 11.50 -27.89
N ASN A 36 -1.52 12.36 -28.63
CA ASN A 36 -1.96 12.76 -29.96
C ASN A 36 -1.43 11.75 -30.99
N LEU A 37 -2.34 10.96 -31.60
CA LEU A 37 -1.99 9.91 -32.56
C LEU A 37 -1.10 10.41 -33.70
N GLU A 38 -1.39 11.59 -34.27
CA GLU A 38 -0.62 12.16 -35.38
C GLU A 38 0.80 12.56 -34.97
N ALA A 39 0.99 12.99 -33.72
CA ALA A 39 2.29 13.36 -33.19
C ALA A 39 3.17 12.13 -32.90
N ILE A 40 2.56 11.00 -32.51
CA ILE A 40 3.30 9.82 -32.06
C ILE A 40 3.44 8.74 -33.13
N ALA A 41 2.54 8.72 -34.10
CA ALA A 41 2.53 7.77 -35.19
C ALA A 41 2.10 8.46 -36.49
N GLY A 42 2.98 8.44 -37.49
CA GLY A 42 2.62 8.83 -38.86
C GLY A 42 2.30 7.62 -39.72
N GLY A 43 1.71 7.83 -40.89
CA GLY A 43 1.52 6.77 -41.88
C GLY A 43 0.60 7.22 -43.00
N GLY A 44 0.85 6.76 -44.23
CA GLY A 44 -0.01 7.07 -45.39
C GLY A 44 -1.30 6.26 -45.45
N ASN A 45 -1.49 5.31 -44.53
CA ASN A 45 -2.70 4.51 -44.37
C ASN A 45 -2.77 3.95 -42.93
N LEU A 46 -3.95 3.48 -42.53
CA LEU A 46 -4.23 2.97 -41.19
C LEU A 46 -3.28 1.83 -40.78
N THR A 47 -2.93 0.94 -41.70
CA THR A 47 -1.99 -0.16 -41.41
C THR A 47 -0.60 0.36 -41.05
N GLN A 48 -0.08 1.31 -41.82
CA GLN A 48 1.21 1.94 -41.56
C GLN A 48 1.19 2.76 -40.26
N LEU A 49 0.05 3.43 -39.99
CA LEU A 49 -0.19 4.21 -38.79
C LEU A 49 -0.15 3.32 -37.54
N VAL A 50 -0.94 2.25 -37.49
CA VAL A 50 -0.97 1.28 -36.37
C VAL A 50 0.38 0.59 -36.23
N PHE A 51 1.03 0.20 -37.33
CA PHE A 51 2.36 -0.39 -37.28
C PHE A 51 3.37 0.56 -36.63
N ASN A 52 3.36 1.85 -36.99
CA ASN A 52 4.25 2.85 -36.40
C ASN A 52 3.88 3.16 -34.95
N LEU A 53 2.60 3.21 -34.61
CA LEU A 53 2.13 3.34 -33.23
C LEU A 53 2.71 2.22 -32.35
N VAL A 54 2.67 0.98 -32.83
CA VAL A 54 3.22 -0.16 -32.09
C VAL A 54 4.75 -0.13 -32.07
N THR A 55 5.42 0.05 -33.21
CA THR A 55 6.87 -0.18 -33.34
C THR A 55 7.75 1.03 -33.05
N LYS A 56 7.26 2.25 -33.32
CA LYS A 56 8.02 3.50 -33.14
C LYS A 56 7.63 4.25 -31.88
N TRP A 57 6.43 4.04 -31.37
CA TRP A 57 5.97 4.64 -30.12
C TRP A 57 5.90 3.63 -28.97
N ALA A 58 5.07 2.59 -29.08
CA ALA A 58 4.75 1.73 -27.96
C ALA A 58 5.90 0.83 -27.50
N ILE A 59 6.58 0.11 -28.42
CA ILE A 59 7.72 -0.77 -28.05
C ILE A 59 8.87 0.06 -27.42
N PRO A 60 9.38 1.13 -28.05
CA PRO A 60 10.55 1.84 -27.54
C PRO A 60 10.30 2.56 -26.21
N ARG A 61 9.04 2.90 -25.91
CA ARG A 61 8.63 3.59 -24.67
C ARG A 61 8.03 2.66 -23.61
N GLY A 62 8.03 1.35 -23.85
CA GLY A 62 7.42 0.37 -22.94
C GLY A 62 5.89 0.45 -22.84
N LYS A 63 5.20 1.16 -23.75
CA LYS A 63 3.74 1.39 -23.74
C LYS A 63 2.91 0.31 -24.44
N ILE A 64 3.48 -0.87 -24.72
CA ILE A 64 2.75 -1.98 -25.36
C ILE A 64 1.58 -2.47 -24.51
N SER A 65 1.78 -2.64 -23.21
CA SER A 65 0.71 -3.10 -22.32
C SER A 65 -0.42 -2.06 -22.16
N PRO A 66 -0.13 -0.77 -21.88
CA PRO A 66 -1.14 0.30 -21.95
C PRO A 66 -1.95 0.30 -23.23
N LEU A 67 -1.28 0.20 -24.38
CA LEU A 67 -1.94 0.22 -25.69
C LEU A 67 -2.91 -0.95 -25.87
N ILE A 68 -2.51 -2.17 -25.47
CA ILE A 68 -3.37 -3.36 -25.56
C ILE A 68 -4.57 -3.26 -24.61
N ILE A 69 -4.35 -2.76 -23.39
CA ILE A 69 -5.42 -2.60 -22.38
C ILE A 69 -6.43 -1.57 -22.86
N ALA A 70 -5.98 -0.37 -23.22
CA ALA A 70 -6.84 0.70 -23.75
C ALA A 70 -7.64 0.23 -24.99
N ALA A 71 -6.95 -0.41 -25.95
CA ALA A 71 -7.59 -0.91 -27.15
C ALA A 71 -8.67 -1.97 -26.87
N TYR A 72 -8.50 -2.80 -25.84
CA TYR A 72 -9.50 -3.82 -25.49
C TYR A 72 -10.63 -3.25 -24.63
N GLU A 73 -10.35 -2.40 -23.65
CA GLU A 73 -11.39 -1.91 -22.73
C GLU A 73 -12.39 -0.97 -23.42
N THR A 74 -11.95 -0.21 -24.42
CA THR A 74 -12.85 0.58 -25.27
C THR A 74 -13.59 -0.28 -26.31
N ASN A 75 -13.09 -1.49 -26.63
CA ASN A 75 -13.75 -2.43 -27.56
C ASN A 75 -13.68 -3.90 -27.08
N PRO A 76 -14.40 -4.25 -25.99
CA PRO A 76 -14.26 -5.55 -25.32
C PRO A 76 -14.86 -6.71 -26.12
N GLY A 77 -15.60 -6.41 -27.19
CA GLY A 77 -16.18 -7.39 -28.10
C GLY A 77 -15.19 -7.98 -29.11
N ASN A 78 -13.96 -7.47 -29.20
CA ASN A 78 -12.97 -7.94 -30.16
C ASN A 78 -12.20 -9.19 -29.63
N PRO A 79 -12.43 -10.40 -30.18
CA PRO A 79 -11.84 -11.63 -29.65
C PRO A 79 -10.33 -11.72 -29.89
N GLU A 80 -9.78 -11.06 -30.91
CA GLU A 80 -8.35 -11.04 -31.17
C GLU A 80 -7.61 -10.18 -30.14
N LEU A 81 -8.14 -9.01 -29.79
CA LEU A 81 -7.61 -8.20 -28.69
C LEU A 81 -7.79 -8.90 -27.35
N LYS A 82 -8.91 -9.62 -27.15
CA LYS A 82 -9.16 -10.44 -25.97
C LYS A 82 -8.03 -11.44 -25.71
N GLN A 83 -7.50 -12.08 -26.75
CA GLN A 83 -6.38 -13.02 -26.59
C GLN A 83 -5.11 -12.33 -26.06
N PHE A 84 -4.78 -11.14 -26.56
CA PHE A 84 -3.65 -10.36 -26.06
C PHE A 84 -3.91 -9.84 -24.65
N TYR A 85 -5.10 -9.30 -24.41
CA TYR A 85 -5.57 -8.83 -23.11
C TYR A 85 -5.51 -9.95 -22.08
N GLU A 86 -6.09 -11.11 -22.34
CA GLU A 86 -6.06 -12.29 -21.47
C GLU A 86 -4.64 -12.83 -21.29
N SER A 87 -3.77 -12.83 -22.31
CA SER A 87 -2.36 -13.21 -22.10
C SER A 87 -1.61 -12.26 -21.16
N MET A 88 -2.04 -10.99 -21.11
CA MET A 88 -1.53 -9.98 -20.19
C MET A 88 -2.21 -10.04 -18.81
N VAL A 89 -3.48 -10.43 -18.74
CA VAL A 89 -4.31 -10.51 -17.52
C VAL A 89 -4.12 -11.85 -16.79
N ILE A 90 -3.89 -12.97 -17.49
CA ILE A 90 -3.63 -14.29 -16.92
C ILE A 90 -2.21 -14.38 -16.36
N LYS A 91 -1.22 -13.71 -16.99
CA LYS A 91 0.08 -13.44 -16.33
C LYS A 91 -0.02 -12.46 -15.15
N LYS A 92 -1.20 -11.85 -14.94
CA LYS A 92 -1.57 -10.90 -13.90
C LYS A 92 -2.64 -11.44 -12.93
N GLN A 93 -2.87 -12.75 -12.83
CA GLN A 93 -3.75 -13.30 -11.78
C GLN A 93 -3.26 -13.02 -10.34
N PHE A 94 -2.07 -12.41 -10.17
CA PHE A 94 -1.58 -11.83 -8.91
C PHE A 94 -1.77 -10.29 -8.78
N ILE A 95 -2.31 -9.63 -9.80
CA ILE A 95 -2.46 -8.15 -9.87
C ILE A 95 -3.93 -7.81 -10.17
N VAL A 96 -4.83 -8.21 -9.27
CA VAL A 96 -6.17 -7.61 -9.17
C VAL A 96 -6.01 -6.28 -8.43
N ASP A 97 -5.47 -5.25 -9.08
CA ASP A 97 -5.40 -3.90 -8.51
C ASP A 97 -5.21 -2.80 -9.58
N TYR A 98 -5.46 -3.10 -10.87
CA TYR A 98 -5.08 -2.23 -11.98
C TYR A 98 -6.24 -1.61 -12.76
N THR A 99 -7.18 -0.95 -12.09
CA THR A 99 -8.06 0.03 -12.77
C THR A 99 -8.51 1.19 -11.87
N ILE A 100 -8.19 1.16 -10.58
CA ILE A 100 -8.42 2.31 -9.70
C ILE A 100 -7.04 2.79 -9.28
N LYS A 101 -6.65 4.00 -9.73
CA LYS A 101 -5.55 4.72 -9.10
C LYS A 101 -5.95 4.87 -7.64
N LYS A 102 -5.43 4.02 -6.76
CA LYS A 102 -5.69 4.13 -5.32
C LYS A 102 -5.35 5.56 -4.93
N PRO A 103 -6.24 6.28 -4.21
CA PRO A 103 -5.93 7.66 -3.89
C PRO A 103 -4.65 7.71 -3.04
N ASP A 104 -3.93 8.83 -3.16
CA ASP A 104 -2.83 9.14 -2.25
C ASP A 104 -3.40 9.37 -0.86
N PHE A 105 -2.75 8.82 0.17
CA PHE A 105 -3.18 9.01 1.55
C PHE A 105 -1.97 9.11 2.47
N GLY A 106 -2.14 9.90 3.53
CA GLY A 106 -1.05 10.27 4.43
C GLY A 106 -0.15 11.36 3.84
N PRO A 107 0.95 11.67 4.54
CA PRO A 107 1.88 12.74 4.17
C PRO A 107 2.51 12.56 2.79
N ASP A 108 3.06 13.63 2.21
CA ASP A 108 3.81 13.54 0.96
C ASP A 108 5.11 12.78 1.13
N ILE A 109 5.43 11.91 0.16
CA ILE A 109 6.62 11.04 0.19
C ILE A 109 7.66 11.59 -0.77
N ASN A 110 8.88 11.84 -0.28
CA ASN A 110 10.05 12.07 -1.14
C ASN A 110 10.70 10.72 -1.49
N TRP A 111 10.22 10.08 -2.56
CA TRP A 111 10.70 8.76 -2.95
C TRP A 111 12.15 8.80 -3.44
N CYS A 112 13.04 8.05 -2.78
CA CYS A 112 14.48 8.05 -3.05
C CYS A 112 14.95 6.80 -3.81
N GLY A 113 14.14 5.75 -3.87
CA GLY A 113 14.43 4.54 -4.66
C GLY A 113 14.19 4.72 -6.17
N GLU A 114 14.50 3.69 -6.97
CA GLU A 114 14.17 3.71 -8.40
C GLU A 114 12.66 3.84 -8.62
N THR A 115 12.28 4.65 -9.61
CA THR A 115 10.88 4.91 -9.98
C THR A 115 10.46 4.21 -11.26
N ASP A 116 11.33 3.38 -11.83
CA ASP A 116 11.02 2.59 -13.02
C ASP A 116 9.82 1.66 -12.73
N GLU A 117 8.80 1.78 -13.56
CA GLU A 117 7.51 1.14 -13.38
C GLU A 117 7.62 -0.39 -13.37
N ILE A 118 8.56 -0.97 -14.12
CA ILE A 118 8.78 -2.42 -14.19
C ILE A 118 9.45 -2.90 -12.89
N GLN A 119 10.35 -2.10 -12.35
CA GLN A 119 11.05 -2.46 -11.11
C GLN A 119 10.12 -2.42 -9.90
N LEU A 120 9.29 -1.38 -9.77
CA LEU A 120 8.30 -1.29 -8.67
C LEU A 120 7.32 -2.47 -8.67
N GLN A 121 6.86 -2.89 -9.85
CA GLN A 121 6.04 -4.10 -9.96
C GLN A 121 6.81 -5.40 -9.66
N SER A 122 8.10 -5.44 -9.95
CA SER A 122 8.92 -6.63 -9.68
C SER A 122 9.13 -6.91 -8.20
N PHE A 123 8.92 -5.92 -7.31
CA PHE A 123 8.90 -6.09 -5.85
C PHE A 123 7.56 -6.65 -5.32
N LEU A 124 6.54 -6.76 -6.18
CA LEU A 124 5.26 -7.42 -5.87
C LEU A 124 5.22 -8.84 -6.44
N LYS A 125 6.38 -9.50 -6.54
CA LYS A 125 6.51 -10.89 -7.02
C LYS A 125 5.54 -11.84 -6.29
N PRO A 126 5.18 -12.97 -6.92
CA PRO A 126 4.25 -13.93 -6.34
C PRO A 126 4.72 -14.37 -4.95
N GLU A 127 3.73 -14.61 -4.08
CA GLU A 127 3.92 -15.14 -2.73
C GLU A 127 4.84 -16.36 -2.75
N PRO A 128 5.60 -16.65 -1.66
CA PRO A 128 6.41 -17.86 -1.62
C PRO A 128 5.57 -19.07 -1.94
N ASP A 129 6.22 -20.06 -2.56
CA ASP A 129 5.61 -21.36 -2.78
C ASP A 129 5.07 -21.95 -1.46
N TYR A 130 5.75 -21.66 -0.32
CA TYR A 130 5.36 -22.15 1.00
C TYR A 130 5.68 -21.13 2.11
N TRP A 131 4.70 -20.92 3.00
CA TRP A 131 4.91 -20.34 4.33
C TRP A 131 4.97 -21.44 5.38
N ASP A 132 5.93 -21.36 6.31
CA ASP A 132 5.94 -22.29 7.44
C ASP A 132 4.80 -21.96 8.42
N VAL A 133 4.22 -22.98 9.06
CA VAL A 133 3.12 -22.76 10.02
C VAL A 133 3.56 -21.88 11.19
N GLY A 134 4.85 -21.90 11.55
CA GLY A 134 5.42 -21.01 12.55
C GLY A 134 5.33 -19.53 12.14
N PHE A 135 5.47 -19.19 10.86
CA PHE A 135 5.23 -17.83 10.35
C PHE A 135 3.82 -17.37 10.70
N LEU A 136 2.81 -18.19 10.42
CA LEU A 136 1.41 -17.89 10.74
C LEU A 136 1.19 -17.78 12.26
N LYS A 137 1.80 -18.66 13.05
CA LYS A 137 1.72 -18.59 14.52
C LYS A 137 2.31 -17.29 15.07
N ARG A 138 3.42 -16.81 14.48
CA ARG A 138 4.03 -15.52 14.84
C ARG A 138 3.16 -14.35 14.42
N ALA A 139 2.54 -14.40 13.23
CA ALA A 139 1.58 -13.40 12.78
C ALA A 139 0.39 -13.26 13.74
N ILE A 140 -0.21 -14.39 14.12
CA ILE A 140 -1.32 -14.44 15.08
C ILE A 140 -0.87 -13.89 16.43
N ALA A 141 0.32 -14.26 16.91
CA ALA A 141 0.86 -13.72 18.15
C ALA A 141 1.02 -12.19 18.11
N GLN A 142 1.53 -11.63 17.00
CA GLN A 142 1.67 -10.18 16.86
C GLN A 142 0.34 -9.45 16.63
N SER A 143 -0.69 -10.09 16.07
CA SER A 143 -2.01 -9.47 15.93
C SER A 143 -2.65 -9.06 17.26
N ALA A 144 -2.26 -9.72 18.36
CA ALA A 144 -2.70 -9.35 19.71
C ALA A 144 -2.21 -7.96 20.15
N SER A 145 -1.18 -7.42 19.49
CA SER A 145 -0.63 -6.08 19.76
C SER A 145 -1.28 -4.98 18.94
N VAL A 146 -2.07 -5.32 17.92
CA VAL A 146 -2.59 -4.35 16.94
C VAL A 146 -4.04 -4.03 17.25
N CYS A 147 -4.36 -2.73 17.23
CA CYS A 147 -5.72 -2.24 17.42
C CYS A 147 -6.19 -1.38 16.25
N ARG A 148 -7.50 -1.41 16.01
CA ARG A 148 -8.20 -0.40 15.23
C ARG A 148 -8.45 0.82 16.11
N ILE A 149 -8.10 2.00 15.63
CA ILE A 149 -8.38 3.28 16.27
C ILE A 149 -9.62 3.86 15.59
N GLU A 150 -10.61 4.25 16.38
CA GLU A 150 -11.84 4.87 15.91
C GLU A 150 -12.09 6.17 16.70
N VAL A 151 -12.37 7.28 16.00
CA VAL A 151 -12.96 8.48 16.62
C VAL A 151 -14.32 8.72 15.95
N PRO A 152 -15.41 8.12 16.48
CA PRO A 152 -16.70 8.10 15.81
C PRO A 152 -17.27 9.49 15.49
N SER A 153 -17.04 10.46 16.38
CA SER A 153 -17.52 11.85 16.21
C SER A 153 -16.94 12.59 15.01
N ARG A 154 -15.81 12.11 14.47
CA ARG A 154 -15.10 12.71 13.34
C ARG A 154 -14.99 11.76 12.14
N ASN A 155 -15.57 10.56 12.24
CA ASN A 155 -15.40 9.49 11.25
C ASN A 155 -13.91 9.19 10.93
N ILE A 156 -13.06 9.28 11.95
CA ILE A 156 -11.62 8.98 11.83
C ILE A 156 -11.41 7.50 12.12
N MET A 157 -10.58 6.87 11.29
CA MET A 157 -10.15 5.49 11.46
C MET A 157 -8.64 5.39 11.23
N GLY A 158 -7.98 4.54 12.02
CA GLY A 158 -6.55 4.27 11.90
C GLY A 158 -6.19 2.93 12.52
N THR A 159 -4.89 2.63 12.52
CA THR A 159 -4.32 1.46 13.18
C THR A 159 -3.34 1.92 14.26
N GLY A 160 -3.21 1.16 15.33
CA GLY A 160 -2.21 1.39 16.37
C GLY A 160 -1.57 0.08 16.82
N VAL A 161 -0.41 0.20 17.46
CA VAL A 161 0.35 -0.94 18.01
C VAL A 161 0.67 -0.71 19.48
N LEU A 162 0.31 -1.67 20.32
CA LEU A 162 0.67 -1.73 21.73
C LEU A 162 2.16 -2.09 21.85
N ILE A 163 2.98 -1.22 22.44
CA ILE A 163 4.43 -1.42 22.54
C ILE A 163 4.90 -1.68 23.99
N THR A 164 4.07 -1.38 24.98
CA THR A 164 4.25 -1.78 26.40
C THR A 164 2.89 -2.21 26.95
N PRO A 165 2.77 -2.74 28.20
CA PRO A 165 1.48 -3.23 28.71
C PRO A 165 0.29 -2.26 28.63
N ASN A 166 0.54 -0.96 28.50
CA ASN A 166 -0.50 0.07 28.48
C ASN A 166 -0.21 1.27 27.55
N LYS A 167 0.76 1.17 26.61
CA LYS A 167 1.08 2.28 25.70
C LYS A 167 0.99 1.87 24.25
N VAL A 168 0.22 2.64 23.47
CA VAL A 168 -0.04 2.42 22.05
C VAL A 168 0.63 3.50 21.23
N LEU A 169 1.28 3.10 20.14
CA LEU A 169 1.85 3.97 19.14
C LEU A 169 0.96 4.00 17.89
N THR A 170 0.77 5.18 17.30
CA THR A 170 0.11 5.39 16.00
C THR A 170 0.66 6.67 15.37
N ASN A 171 0.16 7.08 14.20
CA ASN A 171 0.60 8.34 13.58
C ASN A 171 -0.06 9.57 14.19
N TYR A 172 0.64 10.70 14.12
CA TYR A 172 0.11 12.01 14.51
C TYR A 172 -1.06 12.44 13.64
N HIS A 173 -0.93 12.26 12.32
CA HIS A 173 -1.98 12.65 11.39
C HIS A 173 -3.29 11.85 11.55
N VAL A 174 -3.30 10.72 12.27
CA VAL A 174 -4.54 9.99 12.59
C VAL A 174 -5.44 10.85 13.47
N PHE A 175 -4.89 11.60 14.42
CA PHE A 175 -5.67 12.47 15.31
C PHE A 175 -5.65 13.94 14.91
N LYS A 176 -4.68 14.35 14.09
CA LYS A 176 -4.55 15.74 13.63
C LYS A 176 -4.14 15.78 12.16
N TYR A 177 -5.11 15.62 11.27
CA TYR A 177 -4.87 15.61 9.83
C TYR A 177 -4.82 17.04 9.26
N ASN A 178 -5.68 17.93 9.76
CA ASN A 178 -5.73 19.33 9.35
C ASN A 178 -5.75 20.29 10.56
N ASP A 179 -5.79 21.60 10.28
CA ASP A 179 -5.76 22.64 11.31
C ASP A 179 -7.02 22.67 12.18
N GLU A 180 -8.16 22.20 11.66
CA GLU A 180 -9.42 22.14 12.39
C GLU A 180 -9.47 20.99 13.40
N ASP A 181 -8.64 19.96 13.22
CA ASP A 181 -8.54 18.86 14.17
C ASP A 181 -7.85 19.30 15.46
N ASN A 182 -8.46 18.91 16.59
CA ASN A 182 -7.89 19.07 17.91
C ASN A 182 -7.38 17.71 18.41
N LEU A 183 -6.06 17.61 18.59
CA LEU A 183 -5.37 16.38 18.94
C LEU A 183 -5.90 15.78 20.24
N GLU A 184 -5.98 16.58 21.30
CA GLU A 184 -6.40 16.17 22.63
C GLU A 184 -7.86 15.71 22.65
N ASN A 185 -8.76 16.46 22.01
CA ASN A 185 -10.17 16.13 21.92
C ASN A 185 -10.37 14.83 21.11
N ASN A 186 -9.66 14.67 19.99
CA ASN A 186 -9.76 13.45 19.19
C ASN A 186 -9.22 12.24 19.98
N ALA A 187 -8.12 12.41 20.72
CA ALA A 187 -7.56 11.38 21.60
C ALA A 187 -8.55 11.00 22.74
N LEU A 188 -9.17 11.97 23.41
CA LEU A 188 -10.14 11.72 24.49
C LEU A 188 -11.41 11.00 24.02
N ASN A 189 -11.77 11.13 22.73
CA ASN A 189 -12.91 10.46 22.11
C ASN A 189 -12.52 9.19 21.35
N ALA A 190 -11.25 8.79 21.40
CA ALA A 190 -10.74 7.63 20.70
C ALA A 190 -11.16 6.33 21.39
N ILE A 191 -11.46 5.32 20.56
CA ILE A 191 -11.70 3.94 20.96
C ILE A 191 -10.65 3.07 20.30
N LEU A 192 -9.92 2.30 21.10
CA LEU A 192 -8.95 1.31 20.65
C LEU A 192 -9.60 -0.07 20.70
N LYS A 193 -9.82 -0.69 19.53
CA LYS A 193 -10.40 -2.03 19.42
C LYS A 193 -9.35 -3.07 19.04
N PHE A 194 -9.09 -4.00 19.95
CA PHE A 194 -8.18 -5.13 19.73
C PHE A 194 -8.96 -6.37 19.31
N GLY A 195 -8.39 -7.18 18.40
CA GLY A 195 -8.99 -8.45 18.00
C GLY A 195 -10.23 -8.31 17.10
N CYS A 196 -10.32 -7.26 16.29
CA CYS A 196 -11.28 -7.16 15.18
C CYS A 196 -10.80 -8.04 14.01
N LEU A 197 -11.18 -9.31 14.02
CA LEU A 197 -10.78 -10.34 13.06
C LEU A 197 -12.00 -10.86 12.31
N THR A 198 -11.79 -11.50 11.15
CA THR A 198 -12.87 -12.25 10.48
C THR A 198 -12.98 -13.63 11.12
N SER A 199 -14.17 -14.00 11.58
CA SER A 199 -14.47 -15.33 12.11
C SER A 199 -14.87 -16.31 10.99
N ASP A 200 -15.00 -17.60 11.32
CA ASP A 200 -15.27 -18.68 10.36
C ASP A 200 -16.56 -18.49 9.54
N ASN A 201 -17.53 -17.73 10.06
CA ASN A 201 -18.77 -17.41 9.35
C ASN A 201 -18.67 -16.15 8.47
N GLY A 202 -17.47 -15.56 8.33
CA GLY A 202 -17.22 -14.35 7.54
C GLY A 202 -17.54 -13.04 8.26
N LEU A 203 -18.07 -13.06 9.48
CA LEU A 203 -18.39 -11.86 10.26
C LEU A 203 -17.20 -11.39 11.09
N GLU A 204 -17.12 -10.08 11.30
CA GLU A 204 -16.13 -9.47 12.18
C GLU A 204 -16.41 -9.81 13.65
N THR A 205 -15.37 -10.23 14.37
CA THR A 205 -15.41 -10.43 15.82
C THR A 205 -15.52 -9.09 16.54
N GLN A 206 -16.27 -9.05 17.64
CA GLN A 206 -16.47 -7.80 18.41
C GLN A 206 -15.17 -7.20 18.98
N GLY A 207 -14.15 -8.03 19.21
CA GLY A 207 -12.90 -7.61 19.83
C GLY A 207 -13.07 -7.10 21.26
N LYS A 208 -12.06 -6.41 21.78
CA LYS A 208 -12.06 -5.74 23.08
C LYS A 208 -11.80 -4.25 22.89
N SER A 209 -12.64 -3.42 23.50
CA SER A 209 -12.58 -1.97 23.36
C SER A 209 -12.00 -1.29 24.60
N PHE A 210 -11.05 -0.39 24.37
CA PHE A 210 -10.40 0.43 25.38
C PHE A 210 -10.47 1.90 25.00
N GLN A 211 -10.43 2.76 25.99
CA GLN A 211 -10.28 4.20 25.90
C GLN A 211 -8.88 4.58 26.33
N LEU A 212 -8.49 5.81 25.98
CA LEU A 212 -7.28 6.41 26.52
C LEU A 212 -7.49 6.89 27.96
N ASP A 213 -6.38 7.07 28.66
CA ASP A 213 -6.39 7.67 29.98
C ASP A 213 -7.03 9.07 29.95
N ARG A 214 -7.90 9.35 30.94
CA ARG A 214 -8.69 10.59 30.94
C ARG A 214 -7.90 11.81 31.37
N GLN A 215 -6.80 11.63 32.10
CA GLN A 215 -5.98 12.73 32.62
C GLN A 215 -4.82 13.02 31.68
N ASN A 216 -4.18 11.97 31.16
CA ASN A 216 -3.00 12.08 30.32
C ASN A 216 -3.05 11.12 29.12
N PRO A 217 -3.97 11.32 28.15
CA PRO A 217 -4.16 10.40 27.01
C PRO A 217 -2.96 10.37 26.07
N ILE A 218 -2.20 11.46 25.96
CA ILE A 218 -1.07 11.63 25.05
C ILE A 218 0.18 11.89 25.86
N LEU A 219 1.18 11.02 25.75
CA LEU A 219 2.43 11.12 26.50
C LEU A 219 3.48 11.94 25.75
N CYS A 220 3.55 11.77 24.44
CA CYS A 220 4.53 12.39 23.56
C CYS A 220 4.06 12.25 22.11
N PHE A 221 4.42 13.19 21.25
CA PHE A 221 4.14 13.13 19.81
C PHE A 221 5.21 13.88 19.00
N SER A 222 5.29 13.54 17.73
CA SER A 222 6.08 14.24 16.72
C SER A 222 5.19 14.53 15.53
N LYS A 223 5.28 15.74 14.98
CA LYS A 223 4.36 16.22 13.93
C LYS A 223 4.61 15.49 12.61
N THR A 224 3.66 15.65 11.69
CA THR A 224 3.71 15.09 10.36
C THR A 224 4.98 15.44 9.59
N GLU A 225 5.49 16.67 9.76
CA GLU A 225 6.72 17.14 9.10
C GLU A 225 8.00 16.48 9.63
N ASP A 226 7.92 15.85 10.80
CA ASP A 226 9.04 15.25 11.53
C ASP A 226 8.93 13.71 11.50
N LEU A 227 8.52 13.07 12.61
CA LEU A 227 8.41 11.61 12.74
C LEU A 227 6.95 11.09 12.81
N ASP A 228 5.95 11.97 12.64
CA ASP A 228 4.54 11.63 12.49
C ASP A 228 4.04 10.52 13.42
N TYR A 229 4.22 10.68 14.74
CA TYR A 229 3.78 9.67 15.70
C TYR A 229 3.09 10.29 16.92
N VAL A 230 2.25 9.50 17.57
CA VAL A 230 1.71 9.78 18.92
C VAL A 230 1.89 8.56 19.78
N LEU A 231 2.46 8.76 20.96
CA LEU A 231 2.46 7.78 22.04
C LEU A 231 1.28 8.04 22.97
N LEU A 232 0.35 7.09 23.02
CA LEU A 232 -0.89 7.16 23.77
C LEU A 232 -0.80 6.33 25.06
N GLN A 233 -1.40 6.84 26.12
CA GLN A 233 -1.62 6.12 27.36
C GLN A 233 -3.01 5.49 27.33
N VAL A 234 -3.07 4.16 27.38
CA VAL A 234 -4.34 3.43 27.46
C VAL A 234 -4.77 3.33 28.91
N GLU A 235 -6.09 3.35 29.15
CA GLU A 235 -6.65 3.18 30.49
C GLU A 235 -6.18 1.87 31.16
N ALA A 236 -6.07 1.86 32.49
CA ALA A 236 -5.45 0.77 33.25
C ALA A 236 -6.07 -0.62 33.02
N LYS A 237 -7.35 -0.69 32.62
CA LYS A 237 -8.09 -1.96 32.43
C LYS A 237 -7.46 -2.85 31.34
N ILE A 238 -6.69 -2.29 30.41
CA ILE A 238 -5.97 -3.08 29.38
C ILE A 238 -5.00 -4.10 29.98
N THR A 239 -4.40 -3.78 31.12
CA THR A 239 -3.43 -4.66 31.80
C THR A 239 -4.03 -5.97 32.32
N GLN A 240 -5.36 -6.05 32.40
CA GLN A 240 -6.10 -7.25 32.82
C GLN A 240 -6.44 -8.18 31.64
N ALA A 241 -6.23 -7.74 30.40
CA ALA A 241 -6.52 -8.52 29.20
C ALA A 241 -5.33 -9.42 28.81
N ALA A 242 -5.30 -10.65 29.32
CA ALA A 242 -4.17 -11.57 29.15
C ALA A 242 -3.88 -12.00 27.68
N ASP A 243 -4.86 -11.87 26.81
CA ASP A 243 -4.81 -12.15 25.38
C ASP A 243 -4.26 -11.00 24.54
N ILE A 244 -4.20 -9.79 25.11
CA ILE A 244 -3.60 -8.60 24.47
C ILE A 244 -2.17 -8.50 24.97
N LYS A 245 -1.22 -8.47 24.03
CA LYS A 245 0.21 -8.48 24.34
C LYS A 245 0.93 -7.40 23.56
N PRO A 246 1.94 -6.73 24.15
CA PRO A 246 2.75 -5.78 23.42
C PRO A 246 3.48 -6.44 22.25
N ALA A 247 3.69 -5.68 21.18
CA ALA A 247 4.49 -6.07 20.04
C ALA A 247 5.92 -6.38 20.50
N ARG A 248 6.54 -7.35 19.83
CA ARG A 248 7.98 -7.59 20.00
C ARG A 248 8.75 -6.50 19.27
N TRP A 249 9.68 -5.84 19.94
CA TRP A 249 10.53 -4.81 19.35
C TRP A 249 11.94 -4.86 19.97
N ASP A 250 12.89 -4.24 19.28
CA ASP A 250 14.27 -4.06 19.72
C ASP A 250 14.71 -2.67 19.22
N SER A 251 15.17 -1.82 20.14
CA SER A 251 15.49 -0.42 19.85
C SER A 251 16.69 -0.22 18.94
N GLN A 252 17.53 -1.23 18.79
CA GLN A 252 18.70 -1.20 17.89
C GLN A 252 18.42 -1.84 16.54
N LYS A 253 17.25 -2.45 16.37
CA LYS A 253 16.93 -3.22 15.19
C LYS A 253 16.43 -2.32 14.07
N LEU A 254 17.09 -2.45 12.92
CA LEU A 254 16.75 -1.72 11.71
C LEU A 254 16.26 -2.68 10.63
N PRO A 255 15.35 -2.24 9.74
CA PRO A 255 15.05 -2.95 8.52
C PRO A 255 16.31 -3.02 7.64
N ILE A 256 16.38 -4.04 6.78
CA ILE A 256 17.49 -4.25 5.85
C ILE A 256 16.91 -4.25 4.44
N GLU A 257 17.55 -3.53 3.53
CA GLU A 257 17.12 -3.48 2.13
C GLU A 257 17.02 -4.88 1.51
N LYS A 258 16.00 -5.07 0.66
CA LYS A 258 15.67 -6.33 -0.01
C LYS A 258 15.27 -7.48 0.92
N MET A 259 15.04 -7.21 2.21
CA MET A 259 14.42 -8.16 3.13
C MET A 259 12.91 -7.96 3.20
N GLY A 260 12.24 -8.97 3.78
CA GLY A 260 10.80 -8.99 3.90
C GLY A 260 10.26 -8.05 4.95
N ILE A 261 9.05 -7.56 4.70
CA ILE A 261 8.31 -6.71 5.63
C ILE A 261 6.83 -7.11 5.67
N SER A 262 6.31 -7.28 6.88
CA SER A 262 4.93 -7.69 7.14
C SER A 262 4.17 -6.57 7.84
N VAL A 263 2.97 -6.25 7.35
CA VAL A 263 2.12 -5.17 7.88
C VAL A 263 0.79 -5.76 8.35
N LEU A 264 0.50 -5.62 9.64
CA LEU A 264 -0.80 -5.93 10.23
C LEU A 264 -1.59 -4.63 10.37
N GLN A 265 -2.79 -4.59 9.78
CA GLN A 265 -3.48 -3.33 9.51
C GLN A 265 -5.00 -3.48 9.50
N HIS A 266 -5.71 -2.36 9.69
CA HIS A 266 -7.16 -2.24 9.52
C HIS A 266 -7.51 -1.40 8.28
N PRO A 267 -7.31 -1.94 7.07
CA PRO A 267 -7.60 -1.22 5.84
C PRO A 267 -9.10 -0.93 5.75
N GLU A 268 -9.42 0.31 5.38
CA GLU A 268 -10.76 0.90 5.29
C GLU A 268 -11.55 0.82 6.62
N GLY A 269 -10.83 0.65 7.74
CA GLY A 269 -11.44 0.40 9.04
C GLY A 269 -12.08 -0.98 9.18
N ASN A 270 -11.85 -1.91 8.25
CA ASN A 270 -12.39 -3.26 8.31
C ASN A 270 -11.60 -4.16 9.29
N SER A 271 -12.05 -5.41 9.41
CA SER A 271 -11.34 -6.46 10.14
C SER A 271 -9.89 -6.57 9.69
N MET A 272 -9.00 -6.90 10.63
CA MET A 272 -7.56 -6.91 10.42
C MET A 272 -7.16 -7.72 9.18
N LYS A 273 -6.14 -7.24 8.47
CA LYS A 273 -5.53 -7.91 7.32
C LYS A 273 -4.02 -7.93 7.50
N LEU A 274 -3.40 -8.99 6.99
CA LEU A 274 -1.94 -9.14 6.90
C LEU A 274 -1.53 -8.88 5.46
N SER A 275 -0.59 -7.96 5.24
CA SER A 275 0.12 -7.82 3.98
C SER A 275 1.58 -8.22 4.16
N ILE A 276 2.11 -9.04 3.26
CA ILE A 276 3.47 -9.55 3.31
C ILE A 276 4.18 -9.18 2.01
N SER A 277 5.44 -8.82 2.12
CA SER A 277 6.38 -8.67 1.01
C SER A 277 7.70 -9.31 1.37
N GLN A 278 8.35 -10.02 0.44
CA GLN A 278 9.56 -10.82 0.70
C GLN A 278 10.86 -10.03 0.51
N ASP A 279 10.87 -9.15 -0.48
CA ASP A 279 11.96 -8.25 -0.82
C ASP A 279 11.47 -6.79 -0.81
N GLY A 280 10.50 -6.52 0.06
CA GLY A 280 9.69 -5.31 0.03
C GLY A 280 10.41 -4.05 0.46
N ILE A 281 11.50 -4.13 1.22
CA ILE A 281 12.24 -2.94 1.68
C ILE A 281 13.11 -2.41 0.53
N THR A 282 12.79 -1.21 0.06
CA THR A 282 13.48 -0.57 -1.08
C THR A 282 14.56 0.43 -0.66
N GLY A 283 14.50 0.94 0.57
CA GLY A 283 15.52 1.87 1.09
C GLY A 283 15.34 2.14 2.58
N VAL A 284 16.46 2.35 3.28
CA VAL A 284 16.48 2.65 4.72
C VAL A 284 17.29 3.92 4.97
N TYR A 285 16.63 4.98 5.44
CA TYR A 285 17.19 6.32 5.58
C TYR A 285 17.24 6.71 7.06
N GLN A 286 18.27 6.21 7.76
CA GLN A 286 18.39 6.40 9.22
C GLN A 286 18.46 7.88 9.63
N ASN A 287 19.14 8.73 8.85
CA ASN A 287 19.32 10.15 9.16
C ASN A 287 17.99 10.92 9.20
N SER A 288 17.02 10.52 8.36
CA SER A 288 15.66 11.09 8.35
C SER A 288 14.65 10.26 9.13
N GLY A 289 15.05 9.11 9.68
CA GLY A 289 14.14 8.21 10.38
C GLY A 289 13.14 7.48 9.47
N LEU A 290 13.43 7.33 8.18
CA LEU A 290 12.48 6.78 7.19
C LEU A 290 12.88 5.40 6.67
N VAL A 291 11.87 4.61 6.28
CA VAL A 291 12.01 3.40 5.48
C VAL A 291 11.01 3.41 4.34
N GLN A 292 11.46 3.08 3.14
CA GLN A 292 10.63 2.96 1.95
C GLN A 292 10.45 1.49 1.60
N TYR A 293 9.22 1.10 1.27
CA TYR A 293 8.89 -0.29 1.00
C TYR A 293 7.66 -0.49 0.13
N VAL A 294 7.43 -1.73 -0.29
CA VAL A 294 6.36 -2.16 -1.18
C VAL A 294 5.56 -3.30 -0.54
N ASN A 295 4.30 -3.00 -0.16
CA ASN A 295 3.31 -3.95 0.37
C ASN A 295 1.95 -3.66 -0.28
N LYS A 296 0.83 -4.22 0.22
CA LYS A 296 -0.52 -3.71 -0.07
C LYS A 296 -1.03 -3.00 1.19
N THR A 297 -1.50 -1.76 1.05
CA THR A 297 -2.13 -0.98 2.13
C THR A 297 -3.30 -0.17 1.54
N ALA A 298 -4.17 0.35 2.41
CA ALA A 298 -5.30 1.20 2.05
C ALA A 298 -5.55 2.28 3.13
N VAL A 299 -6.54 3.14 2.95
CA VAL A 299 -7.03 4.07 4.00
C VAL A 299 -7.20 3.34 5.33
N GLY A 300 -6.96 3.98 6.47
CA GLY A 300 -7.07 3.33 7.79
C GLY A 300 -5.86 2.46 8.18
N SER A 301 -4.91 2.24 7.26
CA SER A 301 -3.65 1.55 7.57
C SER A 301 -2.62 2.46 8.25
N SER A 302 -2.83 3.78 8.29
CA SER A 302 -1.95 4.71 9.03
C SER A 302 -1.78 4.26 10.48
N GLY A 303 -0.54 4.21 10.95
CA GLY A 303 -0.16 3.75 12.28
C GLY A 303 -0.03 2.22 12.38
N SER A 304 -0.08 1.51 11.26
CA SER A 304 0.12 0.06 11.25
C SER A 304 1.57 -0.30 11.57
N PRO A 305 1.81 -1.29 12.44
CA PRO A 305 3.15 -1.79 12.67
C PRO A 305 3.69 -2.52 11.43
N CYS A 306 4.94 -2.22 11.09
CA CYS A 306 5.72 -2.94 10.11
C CYS A 306 6.73 -3.83 10.82
N PHE A 307 6.63 -5.13 10.56
CA PHE A 307 7.47 -6.16 11.15
C PHE A 307 8.52 -6.69 10.18
N ASP A 308 9.71 -6.98 10.68
CA ASP A 308 10.72 -7.75 9.94
C ASP A 308 10.34 -9.24 9.86
N GLU A 309 11.15 -10.05 9.18
CA GLU A 309 10.95 -11.50 9.04
C GLU A 309 10.92 -12.25 10.38
N ASN A 310 11.55 -11.69 11.42
CA ASN A 310 11.58 -12.24 12.77
C ASN A 310 10.45 -11.71 13.66
N TRP A 311 9.50 -10.97 13.08
CA TRP A 311 8.35 -10.37 13.76
C TRP A 311 8.74 -9.36 14.85
N TYR A 312 9.84 -8.63 14.65
CA TYR A 312 10.15 -7.42 15.39
C TYR A 312 9.54 -6.21 14.70
N LEU A 313 8.87 -5.35 15.46
CA LEU A 313 8.44 -4.03 15.00
C LEU A 313 9.68 -3.21 14.65
N VAL A 314 9.79 -2.81 13.38
CA VAL A 314 10.92 -2.05 12.84
C VAL A 314 10.51 -0.68 12.30
N ALA A 315 9.23 -0.49 11.97
CA ALA A 315 8.71 0.79 11.51
C ALA A 315 7.20 0.93 11.74
N LEU A 316 6.70 2.14 11.61
CA LEU A 316 5.29 2.50 11.65
C LEU A 316 4.86 3.03 10.27
N HIS A 317 3.89 2.38 9.62
CA HIS A 317 3.39 2.83 8.32
C HIS A 317 2.71 4.20 8.45
N HIS A 318 3.10 5.19 7.63
CA HIS A 318 2.52 6.54 7.69
C HIS A 318 1.98 7.08 6.36
N ALA A 319 2.53 6.66 5.21
CA ALA A 319 2.15 7.25 3.91
C ALA A 319 2.09 6.23 2.76
N GLN A 320 1.18 6.48 1.82
CA GLN A 320 1.10 5.79 0.53
C GLN A 320 0.94 6.80 -0.62
N LYS A 321 1.69 6.61 -1.70
CA LYS A 321 1.48 7.34 -2.97
C LYS A 321 1.28 6.38 -4.13
N ALA A 322 0.22 6.62 -4.89
CA ALA A 322 -0.03 5.93 -6.14
C ALA A 322 0.97 6.37 -7.20
N LYS A 323 1.39 5.40 -8.01
CA LYS A 323 2.14 5.61 -9.24
C LYS A 323 1.26 5.25 -10.42
N THR A 324 1.72 5.53 -11.64
CA THR A 324 1.06 5.04 -12.86
C THR A 324 0.77 3.57 -12.68
N PHE A 325 1.79 2.79 -12.28
CA PHE A 325 1.68 1.39 -11.95
C PHE A 325 1.95 1.10 -10.47
N GLY A 326 0.91 0.69 -9.72
CA GLY A 326 1.03 0.30 -8.31
C GLY A 326 1.08 1.47 -7.33
N SER A 327 1.58 1.23 -6.13
CA SER A 327 1.78 2.27 -5.13
C SER A 327 3.03 2.01 -4.28
N ILE A 328 3.65 3.10 -3.86
CA ILE A 328 4.80 3.11 -2.96
C ILE A 328 4.37 3.46 -1.53
N ARG A 329 5.14 2.99 -0.54
CA ARG A 329 4.88 3.28 0.87
C ARG A 329 6.12 3.78 1.56
N GLU A 330 5.87 4.56 2.60
CA GLU A 330 6.87 5.00 3.54
C GLU A 330 6.41 4.67 4.96
N GLY A 331 7.38 4.40 5.82
CA GLY A 331 7.21 4.16 7.24
C GLY A 331 8.26 4.93 8.04
N ILE A 332 7.92 5.25 9.28
CA ILE A 332 8.83 5.87 10.23
C ILE A 332 9.55 4.78 11.00
N LEU A 333 10.87 4.80 11.02
CA LEU A 333 11.71 3.83 11.72
C LEU A 333 11.39 3.83 13.22
N PHE A 334 11.09 2.65 13.77
CA PHE A 334 10.84 2.51 15.21
C PHE A 334 12.06 2.94 16.03
N ALA A 335 13.27 2.67 15.55
CA ALA A 335 14.50 3.11 16.19
C ALA A 335 14.61 4.64 16.33
N ALA A 336 14.08 5.41 15.37
CA ALA A 336 14.03 6.87 15.44
C ALA A 336 13.01 7.34 16.49
N ILE A 337 11.79 6.80 16.43
CA ILE A 337 10.72 7.08 17.41
C ILE A 337 11.21 6.74 18.83
N TYR A 338 11.87 5.59 19.00
CA TYR A 338 12.39 5.12 20.29
C TYR A 338 13.28 6.16 20.98
N GLN A 339 14.08 6.93 20.24
CA GLN A 339 14.95 7.94 20.84
C GLN A 339 14.17 9.02 21.58
N GLU A 340 12.98 9.38 21.09
CA GLU A 340 12.10 10.38 21.68
C GLU A 340 11.22 9.79 22.79
N ILE A 341 10.82 8.52 22.67
CA ILE A 341 9.87 7.91 23.61
C ILE A 341 10.48 7.11 24.76
N LYS A 342 11.77 6.77 24.73
CA LYS A 342 12.41 5.85 25.70
C LYS A 342 12.14 6.16 27.17
N GLN A 343 12.04 7.43 27.54
CA GLN A 343 11.76 7.85 28.93
C GLN A 343 10.36 7.46 29.42
N PHE A 344 9.42 7.21 28.51
CA PHE A 344 8.04 6.82 28.82
C PHE A 344 7.86 5.30 28.84
N LEU A 345 8.86 4.50 28.45
CA LEU A 345 8.71 3.05 28.30
C LEU A 345 9.08 2.25 29.55
N ASN A 346 9.57 2.92 30.59
CA ASN A 346 9.91 2.34 31.88
C ASN A 346 8.68 1.92 32.70
#